data_AF-A0A355BXA1-F1
#
_entry.id   AF-A0A355BXA1-F1
#
_cell.length_a   1.000
_cell.length_b   1.000
_cell.length_c   1.000
_cell.angle_alpha   90.00
_cell.angle_beta   90.00
_cell.angle_gamma   90.00
#
_symmetry.space_group_name_H-M   'P 1'
#
loop_
_entity.id
_entity.type
_entity.pdbx_description
1 polymer ?
#
loop_
_entity_poly.entity_id
_entity_poly.type
_entity_poly.pdbx_seq_one_letter_code
_entity_poly.pdbx_strand_id
1 'polypeptide(L)'
;MHHMNSKALSAIIAITLAATPASAGDFMDWCMASTPGADSAKREQTCKCLADATEGNPDARSSMEQAADIADREDRFAALSEDAKEAVASCRPTSG
;
A
#
# COMPACT_ATOMS: atom_id res chain seq x y z
N MET A 1 -30.50 -41.58 4.25
CA MET A 1 -30.12 -41.96 5.63
C MET A 1 -28.76 -41.35 5.93
N HIS A 2 -28.64 -40.79 7.12
CA HIS A 2 -27.65 -39.84 7.62
C HIS A 2 -26.19 -40.33 7.66
N HIS A 3 -25.25 -39.40 7.47
CA HIS A 3 -24.10 -39.11 8.37
C HIS A 3 -23.63 -37.67 8.07
N MET A 4 -24.00 -36.69 8.89
CA MET A 4 -23.32 -36.19 10.10
C MET A 4 -22.21 -35.17 9.82
N ASN A 5 -22.57 -33.91 10.11
CA ASN A 5 -21.77 -32.83 10.72
C ASN A 5 -20.24 -32.90 10.61
N SER A 6 -19.68 -31.88 9.96
CA SER A 6 -18.52 -31.20 10.52
C SER A 6 -18.78 -29.70 10.46
N LYS A 7 -19.20 -29.18 11.62
CA LYS A 7 -19.17 -27.76 11.96
C LYS A 7 -17.71 -27.30 11.87
N ALA A 8 -17.31 -26.68 10.77
CA ALA A 8 -16.13 -25.83 10.76
C ALA A 8 -16.60 -24.38 10.91
N LEU A 9 -17.06 -24.07 12.13
CA LEU A 9 -17.16 -22.71 12.63
C LEU A 9 -15.74 -22.29 13.00
N SER A 10 -14.92 -21.97 12.00
CA SER A 10 -13.56 -21.47 12.23
C SER A 10 -13.57 -19.96 12.20
N ALA A 11 -13.66 -19.41 13.41
CA ALA A 11 -13.11 -18.15 13.86
C ALA A 11 -13.34 -16.93 12.95
N ILE A 12 -14.19 -16.04 13.47
CA ILE A 12 -14.09 -14.60 13.29
C ILE A 12 -12.62 -14.23 13.53
N ILE A 13 -11.83 -14.14 12.47
CA ILE A 13 -10.60 -13.36 12.51
C ILE A 13 -11.14 -11.93 12.57
N ALA A 14 -11.11 -11.36 13.77
CA ALA A 14 -11.08 -9.94 13.92
C ALA A 14 -9.88 -9.50 13.07
N ILE A 15 -10.15 -9.11 11.83
CA ILE A 15 -9.25 -8.28 11.06
C ILE A 15 -9.20 -7.04 11.94
N THR A 16 -8.15 -6.95 12.74
CA THR A 16 -7.69 -5.67 13.23
C THR A 16 -7.59 -4.86 11.96
N LEU A 17 -8.56 -3.97 11.72
CA LEU A 17 -8.38 -2.86 10.82
C LEU A 17 -7.18 -2.13 11.42
N ALA A 18 -5.96 -2.59 11.09
CA ALA A 18 -4.80 -1.74 11.09
C ALA A 18 -5.24 -0.63 10.15
N ALA A 19 -5.66 0.47 10.78
CA ALA A 19 -6.24 1.59 10.08
C ALA A 19 -5.27 1.91 8.95
N THR A 20 -5.73 1.71 7.72
CA THR A 20 -5.14 2.37 6.56
C THR A 20 -4.80 3.78 7.00
N PRO A 21 -3.56 4.27 6.78
CA PRO A 21 -3.09 5.55 7.26
C PRO A 21 -4.13 6.61 6.90
N ALA A 22 -4.91 7.01 7.91
CA ALA A 22 -6.06 7.89 7.72
C ALA A 22 -5.62 9.32 7.37
N SER A 23 -4.34 9.62 7.58
CA SER A 23 -3.71 10.88 7.26
C SER A 23 -2.58 10.73 6.24
N ALA A 24 -2.31 11.79 5.49
CA ALA A 24 -1.15 11.85 4.60
C ALA A 24 0.19 11.71 5.36
N GLY A 25 0.23 12.08 6.64
CA GLY A 25 1.42 11.97 7.49
C GLY A 25 1.79 10.52 7.81
N ASP A 26 0.81 9.69 8.17
CA ASP A 26 1.04 8.27 8.47
C ASP A 26 1.50 7.50 7.21
N PHE A 27 0.94 7.85 6.05
CA PHE A 27 1.34 7.27 4.78
C PHE A 27 2.76 7.68 4.38
N MET A 28 3.14 8.94 4.62
CA MET A 28 4.50 9.41 4.36
C MET A 28 5.53 8.68 5.23
N ASP A 29 5.24 8.49 6.53
CA ASP A 29 6.10 7.73 7.43
C ASP A 29 6.27 6.27 6.97
N TRP A 30 5.16 5.60 6.66
CA TRP A 30 5.16 4.26 6.11
C TRP A 30 5.97 4.16 4.80
N CYS A 31 5.77 5.09 3.87
CA CYS A 31 6.46 5.09 2.57
C CYS A 31 7.98 5.25 2.75
N MET A 32 8.40 6.12 3.66
CA MET A 32 9.81 6.35 3.98
C MET A 32 10.46 5.12 4.64
N ALA A 33 9.71 4.41 5.49
CA ALA A 33 10.16 3.15 6.08
C ALA A 33 10.25 2.00 5.05
N SER A 34 9.29 1.95 4.11
CA SER A 34 9.15 0.87 3.12
C SER A 34 10.04 1.04 1.89
N THR A 35 10.62 2.22 1.69
CA THR A 35 11.52 2.51 0.56
C THR A 35 12.95 2.63 1.05
N PRO A 36 13.73 1.54 1.20
CA PRO A 36 15.14 1.64 1.57
C PRO A 36 15.98 2.23 0.42
N GLY A 37 16.93 3.11 0.71
CA GLY A 37 17.80 3.70 -0.30
C GLY A 37 18.78 4.73 0.25
N ALA A 38 19.87 5.00 -0.49
CA ALA A 38 20.93 5.92 -0.07
C ALA A 38 20.50 7.40 -0.17
N ASP A 39 19.67 7.77 -1.15
CA ASP A 39 19.18 9.14 -1.34
C ASP A 39 17.91 9.40 -0.52
N SER A 40 18.05 9.79 0.74
CA SER A 40 16.91 10.19 1.59
C SER A 40 16.07 11.33 0.99
N ALA A 41 16.70 12.33 0.36
CA ALA A 41 16.00 13.49 -0.21
C ALA A 41 15.10 13.13 -1.41
N LYS A 42 15.54 12.20 -2.27
CA LYS A 42 14.71 11.71 -3.40
C LYS A 42 13.56 10.84 -2.92
N ARG A 43 13.80 10.03 -1.88
CA ARG A 43 12.76 9.22 -1.24
C ARG A 43 11.70 10.10 -0.60
N GLU A 44 12.12 11.11 0.17
CA GLU A 44 11.20 12.05 0.81
C GLU A 44 10.34 12.78 -0.22
N GLN A 45 10.93 13.28 -1.31
CA GLN A 45 10.17 13.87 -2.42
C GLN A 45 9.18 12.90 -3.06
N THR A 46 9.59 11.64 -3.29
CA THR A 46 8.70 10.63 -3.89
C THR A 46 7.55 10.29 -2.95
N CYS A 47 7.83 10.04 -1.67
CA CYS A 47 6.83 9.72 -0.66
C CYS A 47 5.88 10.88 -0.38
N LYS A 48 6.39 12.12 -0.37
CA LYS A 48 5.55 13.31 -0.28
C LYS A 48 4.62 13.43 -1.48
N CYS A 49 5.13 13.25 -2.70
CA CYS A 49 4.29 13.27 -3.89
C CYS A 49 3.20 12.19 -3.83
N LEU A 50 3.55 10.96 -3.43
CA LEU A 50 2.56 9.87 -3.31
C LEU A 50 1.53 10.16 -2.23
N ALA A 51 1.93 10.75 -1.10
CA ALA A 51 1.01 11.14 -0.02
C ALA A 51 0.00 12.20 -0.49
N ASP A 52 0.48 13.19 -1.23
CA ASP A 52 -0.31 14.29 -1.81
C ASP A 52 -1.23 13.74 -2.94
N ALA A 53 -0.71 12.89 -3.84
CA ALA A 53 -1.46 12.30 -4.96
C ALA A 53 -2.54 11.30 -4.52
N THR A 54 -2.41 10.72 -3.33
CA THR A 54 -3.39 9.81 -2.73
C THR A 54 -4.19 10.47 -1.60
N GLU A 55 -4.11 11.78 -1.45
CA GLU A 55 -4.92 12.51 -0.47
C GLU A 55 -6.41 12.31 -0.76
N GLY A 56 -7.16 11.84 0.24
CA GLY A 56 -8.58 11.51 0.09
C GLY A 56 -8.84 10.18 -0.63
N ASN A 57 -7.82 9.42 -1.01
CA ASN A 57 -7.95 8.08 -1.61
C ASN A 57 -7.30 7.00 -0.73
N PRO A 58 -8.00 6.54 0.33
CA PRO A 58 -7.47 5.52 1.25
C PRO A 58 -7.29 4.15 0.58
N ASP A 59 -8.07 3.84 -0.46
CA ASP A 59 -7.97 2.58 -1.20
C ASP A 59 -6.66 2.51 -2.00
N ALA A 60 -6.25 3.62 -2.62
CA ALA A 60 -4.95 3.71 -3.29
C ALA A 60 -3.79 3.53 -2.31
N ARG A 61 -3.85 4.14 -1.12
CA ARG A 61 -2.83 3.97 -0.06
C ARG A 61 -2.74 2.53 0.41
N SER A 62 -3.89 1.92 0.72
CA SER A 62 -3.96 0.52 1.13
C SER A 62 -3.40 -0.43 0.08
N SER A 63 -3.65 -0.14 -1.20
CA SER A 63 -3.10 -0.93 -2.30
C SER A 63 -1.57 -0.85 -2.36
N MET A 64 -0.99 0.33 -2.15
CA MET A 64 0.46 0.50 -2.08
C MET A 64 1.06 -0.24 -0.88
N GLU A 65 0.40 -0.19 0.29
CA GLU A 65 0.81 -0.90 1.50
C GLU A 65 0.85 -2.41 1.31
N GLN A 66 -0.22 -2.98 0.76
CA GLN A 66 -0.32 -4.42 0.48
C GLN A 66 0.69 -4.89 -0.57
N ALA A 67 1.02 -4.03 -1.53
CA ALA A 67 1.99 -4.37 -2.56
C ALA A 67 3.46 -4.28 -2.08
N ALA A 68 3.76 -3.57 -0.99
CA ALA A 68 5.14 -3.30 -0.59
C ALA A 68 5.96 -4.55 -0.22
N ASP A 69 5.32 -5.62 0.25
CA ASP A 69 5.97 -6.91 0.52
C ASP A 69 6.30 -7.71 -0.75
N ILE A 70 5.81 -7.31 -1.92
CA ILE A 70 6.13 -7.96 -3.20
C ILE A 70 7.54 -7.55 -3.61
N ALA A 71 8.47 -8.50 -3.64
CA ALA A 71 9.88 -8.25 -3.91
C ALA A 71 10.15 -7.80 -5.35
N ASP A 72 9.48 -8.41 -6.32
CA ASP A 72 9.62 -8.04 -7.74
C ASP A 72 8.90 -6.71 -8.03
N ARG A 73 9.57 -5.83 -8.76
CA ARG A 73 9.06 -4.48 -9.03
C ARG A 73 7.86 -4.50 -9.98
N GLU A 74 7.88 -5.35 -10.99
CA GLU A 74 6.83 -5.42 -12.00
C GLU A 74 5.59 -6.06 -11.40
N ASP A 75 5.75 -7.14 -10.62
CA ASP A 75 4.66 -7.76 -9.87
C ASP A 75 4.08 -6.81 -8.83
N ARG A 76 4.94 -6.04 -8.13
CA ARG A 76 4.50 -5.00 -7.19
C ARG A 76 3.63 -3.96 -7.88
N PHE A 77 4.08 -3.45 -9.03
CA PHE A 77 3.32 -2.46 -9.79
C PHE A 77 2.03 -3.04 -10.37
N ALA A 78 2.03 -4.30 -10.81
CA ALA A 78 0.85 -4.99 -11.31
C ALA A 78 -0.23 -5.20 -10.23
N ALA A 79 0.18 -5.41 -8.98
CA ALA A 79 -0.71 -5.58 -7.82
C ALA A 79 -1.37 -4.29 -7.33
N LEU A 80 -0.94 -3.12 -7.83
CA LEU A 80 -1.54 -1.83 -7.47
C LEU A 80 -2.96 -1.68 -8.08
N SER A 81 -3.82 -0.96 -7.37
CA SER A 81 -5.06 -0.42 -7.92
C SER A 81 -4.75 0.59 -9.03
N GLU A 82 -5.72 0.86 -9.91
CA GLU A 82 -5.52 1.81 -11.01
C GLU A 82 -5.17 3.21 -10.50
N ASP A 83 -5.84 3.69 -9.44
CA ASP A 83 -5.53 4.97 -8.80
C ASP A 83 -4.11 4.99 -8.20
N ALA A 84 -3.67 3.88 -7.60
CA ALA A 84 -2.31 3.77 -7.08
C ALA A 84 -1.26 3.77 -8.21
N LYS A 85 -1.55 3.11 -9.35
CA LYS A 85 -0.69 3.17 -10.54
C LYS A 85 -0.60 4.58 -11.10
N GLU A 86 -1.71 5.31 -11.15
CA GLU A 86 -1.76 6.71 -11.60
C GLU A 86 -0.93 7.62 -10.68
N ALA A 87 -1.07 7.47 -9.36
CA ALA A 87 -0.26 8.19 -8.39
C ALA A 87 1.26 7.87 -8.55
N VAL A 88 1.62 6.60 -8.70
CA VAL A 88 3.03 6.21 -8.95
C VAL A 88 3.55 6.76 -10.29
N ALA A 89 2.73 6.78 -11.33
CA ALA A 89 3.10 7.32 -12.63
C ALA A 89 3.33 8.84 -12.58
N SER A 90 2.47 9.58 -11.88
CA SER A 90 2.58 11.04 -11.71
C SER A 90 3.76 11.45 -10.83
N CYS A 91 4.13 10.63 -9.85
CA CYS A 91 5.22 10.88 -8.92
C CYS A 91 6.57 10.31 -9.37
N ARG A 92 6.65 9.74 -10.57
CA ARG A 92 7.90 9.18 -11.10
C ARG A 92 8.90 10.32 -11.29
N PRO A 93 10.10 10.26 -10.67
CA PRO A 93 11.09 11.32 -10.81
C PRO A 93 11.48 11.45 -12.29
N THR A 94 11.19 12.60 -12.89
CA THR A 94 11.72 12.95 -14.20
C THR A 94 13.23 12.97 -14.06
N SER A 95 13.93 12.10 -14.80
CA SER A 95 15.38 12.14 -14.88
C SER A 95 15.78 13.47 -15.52
N GLY A 96 16.16 14.44 -14.68
CA GLY A 96 16.84 15.66 -15.09
C GLY A 96 18.34 15.43 -15.14
#